data_AF-A0A356P767-F1
#
_entry.id   AF-A0A356P767-F1
#
_cell.length_a   1.000
_cell.length_b   1.000
_cell.length_c   1.000
_cell.angle_alpha   90.00
_cell.angle_beta   90.00
_cell.angle_gamma   90.00
#
_symmetry.space_group_name_H-M   'P 1'
#
loop_
_entity.id
_entity.type
_entity.pdbx_description
1 polymer ?
#
loop_
_entity_poly.entity_id
_entity_poly.type
_entity_poly.pdbx_seq_one_letter_code
_entity_poly.pdbx_strand_id
1 'polypeptide(L)'
;MTTEAKIQLTSTELGSLWMIYISTSARLIMFDYFKDKTIDKEAQNILSSYISEGQTIKNEIVNIFNNEGAVIPIGFDERDVVSEAPPLYDDFFHIMFLRQMVKISFSTSAVYTAMSYKKEVHDVLK
;
A
#
# COMPACT_ATOMS: atom_id res chain seq x y z
N MET A 1 35.04 19.17 13.01
CA MET A 1 34.33 17.99 12.47
C MET A 1 32.98 18.47 12.02
N THR A 2 32.77 18.60 10.71
CA THR A 2 31.43 18.87 10.17
C THR A 2 30.61 17.60 10.39
N THR A 3 29.69 17.62 11.33
CA THR A 3 28.63 16.62 11.41
C THR A 3 27.99 16.55 10.03
N GLU A 4 28.16 15.45 9.31
CA GLU A 4 27.40 15.19 8.09
C GLU A 4 25.93 15.33 8.46
N ALA A 5 25.27 16.36 7.93
CA ALA A 5 23.86 16.57 8.18
C ALA A 5 23.11 15.36 7.64
N LYS A 6 22.49 14.56 8.52
CA LYS A 6 21.63 13.44 8.11
C LYS A 6 20.57 14.00 7.17
N ILE A 7 20.56 13.53 5.93
CA ILE A 7 19.56 13.94 4.93
C ILE A 7 18.20 13.47 5.44
N GLN A 8 17.31 14.43 5.72
CA GLN A 8 15.93 14.19 6.15
C GLN A 8 15.04 13.86 4.95
N LEU A 9 13.88 13.24 5.20
CA LEU A 9 12.83 13.16 4.18
C LEU A 9 12.46 14.55 3.66
N THR A 10 12.36 14.66 2.34
CA THR A 10 11.74 15.84 1.72
C THR A 10 10.24 15.85 1.99
N SER A 11 9.59 17.02 1.89
CA SER A 11 8.13 17.13 2.02
C SER A 11 7.39 16.25 0.99
N THR A 12 7.97 16.12 -0.20
CA THR A 12 7.45 15.25 -1.26
C THR A 12 7.55 13.77 -0.90
N GLU A 13 8.69 13.30 -0.41
CA GLU A 13 8.85 11.90 -0.01
C GLU A 13 7.92 11.55 1.16
N LEU A 14 7.83 12.44 2.17
CA LEU A 14 6.92 12.26 3.28
C LEU A 14 5.45 12.19 2.81
N GLY A 15 5.04 13.11 1.93
CA GLY A 15 3.69 13.13 1.36
C GLY A 15 3.37 11.88 0.53
N SER A 16 4.30 11.45 -0.33
CA SER A 16 4.14 10.26 -1.16
C SER A 16 4.00 8.99 -0.32
N LEU A 17 4.89 8.80 0.67
CA LEU A 17 4.83 7.66 1.59
C LEU A 17 3.53 7.66 2.40
N TRP A 18 3.08 8.84 2.86
CA TRP A 18 1.81 8.98 3.57
C TRP A 18 0.62 8.53 2.71
N MET A 19 0.56 9.01 1.47
CA MET A 19 -0.51 8.66 0.53
C MET A 19 -0.51 7.17 0.18
N ILE A 20 0.66 6.58 -0.01
CA ILE A 20 0.78 5.13 -0.23
C ILE A 20 0.31 4.36 1.00
N TYR A 21 0.76 4.73 2.20
CA TYR A 21 0.36 4.04 3.42
C TYR A 21 -1.16 4.00 3.59
N ILE A 22 -1.82 5.16 3.49
CA ILE A 22 -3.27 5.27 3.65
C ILE A 22 -3.99 4.48 2.55
N SER A 23 -3.64 4.68 1.28
CA SER A 23 -4.31 3.98 0.17
C SER A 23 -4.06 2.46 0.18
N THR A 24 -2.88 2.01 0.58
CA THR A 24 -2.57 0.58 0.74
C THR A 24 -3.35 -0.02 1.90
N SER A 25 -3.46 0.67 3.05
CA SER A 25 -4.28 0.17 4.17
C SER A 25 -5.75 -0.05 3.78
N ALA A 26 -6.35 0.91 3.05
CA ALA A 26 -7.73 0.78 2.55
C ALA A 26 -7.88 -0.43 1.60
N ARG A 27 -6.94 -0.58 0.68
CA ARG A 27 -6.95 -1.67 -0.30
C ARG A 27 -6.77 -3.02 0.36
N LEU A 28 -5.88 -3.15 1.34
CA LEU A 28 -5.69 -4.42 2.05
C LEU A 28 -6.98 -4.90 2.70
N ILE A 29 -7.74 -4.01 3.35
CA ILE A 29 -9.04 -4.35 3.94
C ILE A 29 -10.05 -4.77 2.86
N MET A 30 -10.12 -4.01 1.77
CA MET A 30 -11.03 -4.33 0.66
C MET A 30 -10.69 -5.66 -0.03
N PHE A 31 -9.42 -5.92 -0.32
CA PHE A 31 -9.00 -7.14 -1.01
C PHE A 31 -9.00 -8.36 -0.10
N ASP A 32 -8.83 -8.20 1.21
CA ASP A 32 -9.04 -9.29 2.15
C ASP A 32 -10.52 -9.73 2.18
N TYR A 33 -11.45 -8.76 2.16
CA TYR A 33 -12.88 -9.05 1.97
C TYR A 33 -13.17 -9.72 0.61
N PHE A 34 -12.60 -9.22 -0.50
CA PHE A 34 -12.76 -9.88 -1.80
C PHE A 34 -12.21 -11.30 -1.79
N LYS A 35 -11.06 -11.54 -1.15
CA LYS A 35 -10.48 -12.89 -1.01
C LYS A 35 -11.43 -13.81 -0.27
N ASP A 36 -11.99 -13.36 0.87
CA ASP A 36 -12.93 -14.14 1.67
C ASP A 36 -14.18 -14.53 0.88
N LYS A 37 -14.70 -13.62 0.04
CA LYS A 37 -15.92 -13.87 -0.75
C LYS A 37 -15.67 -14.54 -2.10
N THR A 38 -14.41 -14.71 -2.52
CA THR A 38 -14.06 -15.36 -3.78
C THR A 38 -14.08 -16.89 -3.61
N ILE A 39 -14.67 -17.62 -4.55
CA ILE A 39 -14.73 -19.10 -4.51
C ILE A 39 -13.62 -19.70 -5.38
N ASP A 40 -13.28 -19.05 -6.49
CA ASP A 40 -12.22 -19.49 -7.38
C ASP A 40 -10.84 -19.45 -6.71
N LYS A 41 -10.17 -20.61 -6.68
CA LYS A 41 -8.89 -20.76 -5.97
C LYS A 41 -7.75 -19.98 -6.62
N GLU A 42 -7.77 -19.83 -7.94
CA GLU A 42 -6.72 -19.09 -8.64
C GLU A 42 -6.86 -17.58 -8.33
N ALA A 43 -8.09 -17.06 -8.36
CA ALA A 43 -8.41 -15.70 -7.96
C ALA A 43 -8.03 -15.44 -6.49
N GLN A 44 -8.35 -16.36 -5.57
CA GLN A 44 -7.92 -16.26 -4.16
C GLN A 44 -6.40 -16.20 -4.01
N ASN A 45 -5.65 -16.99 -4.78
CA ASN A 45 -4.18 -16.97 -4.75
C ASN A 45 -3.63 -15.62 -5.23
N ILE A 46 -4.17 -15.08 -6.32
CA ILE A 46 -3.80 -13.75 -6.84
C ILE A 46 -4.04 -12.67 -5.78
N LEU A 47 -5.21 -12.67 -5.15
CA LEU A 47 -5.56 -11.73 -4.10
C LEU A 47 -4.64 -11.88 -2.88
N SER A 48 -4.33 -13.12 -2.48
CA SER A 48 -3.42 -13.41 -1.36
C SER A 48 -2.01 -12.88 -1.61
N SER A 49 -1.48 -13.08 -2.82
CA SER A 49 -0.18 -12.53 -3.21
C SER A 49 -0.15 -11.01 -3.14
N TYR A 50 -1.19 -10.34 -3.66
CA TYR A 50 -1.30 -8.89 -3.59
C TYR A 50 -1.38 -8.38 -2.13
N ILE A 51 -2.16 -9.04 -1.28
CA ILE A 51 -2.29 -8.69 0.14
C ILE A 51 -0.93 -8.81 0.84
N SER A 52 -0.19 -9.90 0.60
CA SER A 52 1.14 -10.11 1.19
C SER A 52 2.13 -9.03 0.75
N GLU A 53 2.12 -8.65 -0.52
CA GLU A 53 2.99 -7.59 -1.05
C GLU A 53 2.65 -6.22 -0.44
N GLY A 54 1.36 -5.87 -0.40
CA GLY A 54 0.91 -4.62 0.21
C GLY A 54 1.21 -4.52 1.71
N GLN A 55 1.16 -5.64 2.45
CA GLN A 55 1.59 -5.69 3.85
C GLN A 55 3.09 -5.40 4.00
N THR A 56 3.93 -5.99 3.14
CA THR A 56 5.37 -5.72 3.13
C THR A 56 5.65 -4.23 2.89
N ILE A 57 5.05 -3.64 1.85
CA ILE A 57 5.18 -2.20 1.55
C ILE A 57 4.75 -1.35 2.76
N LYS A 58 3.61 -1.67 3.39
CA LYS A 58 3.12 -0.94 4.56
C LYS A 58 4.14 -0.98 5.71
N ASN A 59 4.75 -2.13 5.95
CA ASN A 59 5.74 -2.32 7.01
C ASN A 59 7.06 -1.57 6.69
N GLU A 60 7.49 -1.55 5.43
CA GLU A 60 8.66 -0.78 5.00
C GLU A 60 8.45 0.72 5.21
N ILE A 61 7.26 1.25 4.88
CA ILE A 61 6.92 2.65 5.14
C ILE A 61 6.93 2.97 6.64
N VAL A 62 6.40 2.07 7.48
CA VAL A 62 6.45 2.21 8.95
C VAL A 62 7.89 2.27 9.45
N ASN A 63 8.77 1.42 8.92
CA ASN A 63 10.19 1.44 9.28
C ASN A 63 10.84 2.76 8.88
N ILE A 64 10.56 3.30 7.68
CA ILE A 64 11.06 4.60 7.24
C ILE A 64 10.56 5.71 8.19
N PHE A 65 9.27 5.75 8.51
CA PHE A 65 8.73 6.77 9.42
C PHE A 65 9.34 6.70 10.82
N ASN A 66 9.49 5.50 11.39
CA ASN A 66 10.15 5.33 12.68
C ASN A 66 11.62 5.83 12.65
N ASN A 67 12.36 5.50 11.60
CA ASN A 67 13.77 5.90 11.44
C ASN A 67 13.97 7.41 11.25
N GLU A 68 12.95 8.09 10.73
CA GLU A 68 12.94 9.53 10.48
C GLU A 68 12.25 10.31 11.61
N GLY A 69 11.68 9.62 12.61
CA GLY A 69 10.95 10.24 13.71
C GLY A 69 9.59 10.84 13.29
N ALA A 70 9.04 10.37 12.17
CA ALA A 70 7.73 10.78 11.68
C ALA A 70 6.61 9.96 12.36
N VAL A 71 5.43 10.58 12.48
CA VAL A 71 4.23 9.90 12.97
C VAL A 71 3.73 8.90 11.93
N ILE A 72 3.34 7.71 12.38
CA ILE A 72 2.69 6.72 11.53
C ILE A 72 1.24 7.14 11.30
N PRO A 73 0.75 7.20 10.05
CA PRO A 73 -0.63 7.57 9.75
C PRO A 73 -1.62 6.57 10.36
N ILE A 74 -2.80 7.06 10.75
CA ILE A 74 -3.93 6.18 11.07
C ILE A 74 -4.52 5.69 9.74
N GLY A 75 -4.20 4.44 9.39
CA GLY A 75 -4.74 3.77 8.22
C GLY A 75 -6.08 3.10 8.50
N PHE A 76 -6.62 2.45 7.46
CA PHE A 76 -7.81 1.62 7.56
C PHE A 76 -7.49 0.30 8.24
N ASP A 77 -8.45 -0.21 9.01
CA ASP A 77 -8.38 -1.51 9.66
C ASP A 77 -9.72 -2.26 9.65
N GLU A 78 -9.79 -3.34 10.41
CA GLU A 78 -10.98 -4.21 10.51
C GLU A 78 -12.25 -3.50 10.99
N ARG A 79 -12.12 -2.32 11.62
CA ARG A 79 -13.28 -1.53 12.07
C ARG A 79 -13.95 -0.78 10.92
N ASP A 80 -13.26 -0.65 9.78
CA ASP A 80 -13.74 0.06 8.61
C ASP A 80 -14.45 -0.86 7.60
N VAL A 81 -14.66 -2.14 7.95
CA VAL A 81 -15.32 -3.14 7.10
C VAL A 81 -16.36 -3.94 7.87
N VAL A 82 -17.43 -4.33 7.18
CA VAL A 82 -18.43 -5.28 7.69
C VAL A 82 -18.20 -6.63 7.01
N SER A 83 -17.35 -7.47 7.60
CA SER A 83 -16.90 -8.73 6.98
C SER A 83 -18.03 -9.75 6.74
N GLU A 84 -19.10 -9.68 7.54
CA GLU A 84 -20.28 -10.55 7.41
C GLU A 84 -21.26 -10.09 6.32
N ALA A 85 -21.00 -8.95 5.67
CA ALA A 85 -21.84 -8.51 4.57
C ALA A 85 -21.82 -9.55 3.42
N PRO A 86 -22.95 -9.73 2.71
CA PRO A 86 -22.96 -10.55 1.50
C PRO A 86 -22.13 -9.88 0.40
N PRO A 87 -21.48 -10.65 -0.49
CA PRO A 87 -20.74 -10.09 -1.61
C PRO A 87 -21.68 -9.27 -2.51
N LEU A 88 -21.21 -8.07 -2.87
CA LEU A 88 -21.90 -7.22 -3.85
C LEU A 88 -21.53 -7.58 -5.29
N TYR A 89 -20.37 -8.22 -5.47
CA TYR A 89 -19.79 -8.53 -6.77
C TYR A 89 -19.29 -9.97 -6.80
N ASP A 90 -19.01 -10.45 -8.00
CA ASP A 90 -18.49 -11.79 -8.24
C ASP A 90 -16.95 -11.83 -8.31
N ASP A 91 -16.42 -13.04 -8.37
CA ASP A 91 -14.98 -13.33 -8.48
C ASP A 91 -14.34 -12.61 -9.69
N PHE A 92 -15.07 -12.49 -10.80
CA PHE A 92 -14.57 -11.80 -11.98
C PHE A 92 -14.34 -10.32 -11.71
N PHE A 93 -15.31 -9.65 -11.08
CA PHE A 93 -15.17 -8.26 -10.68
C PHE A 93 -14.02 -8.07 -9.70
N HIS A 94 -13.87 -8.94 -8.68
CA HIS A 94 -12.79 -8.83 -7.71
C HIS A 94 -11.41 -8.75 -8.38
N ILE A 95 -11.14 -9.63 -9.35
CA ILE A 95 -9.87 -9.68 -10.07
C ILE A 95 -9.73 -8.54 -11.08
N MET A 96 -10.80 -8.19 -11.81
CA MET A 96 -10.76 -7.06 -12.73
C MET A 96 -10.56 -5.73 -12.01
N PHE A 97 -11.17 -5.56 -10.84
CA PHE A 97 -10.98 -4.39 -10.00
C PHE A 97 -9.54 -4.30 -9.51
N LEU A 98 -8.98 -5.39 -8.98
CA LEU A 98 -7.57 -5.48 -8.60
C LEU A 98 -6.66 -5.05 -9.76
N ARG A 99 -6.90 -5.60 -10.96
CA ARG A 99 -6.12 -5.27 -12.16
C ARG A 99 -6.15 -3.78 -12.48
N GLN A 100 -7.28 -3.10 -12.34
CA GLN A 100 -7.35 -1.65 -12.55
C GLN A 100 -6.61 -0.88 -11.45
N MET A 101 -6.75 -1.30 -10.19
CA MET A 101 -6.05 -0.67 -9.07
C MET A 101 -4.52 -0.79 -9.22
N VAL A 102 -4.01 -1.93 -9.67
CA VAL A 102 -2.57 -2.11 -9.94
C VAL A 102 -2.09 -1.16 -11.04
N LYS A 103 -2.86 -0.98 -12.13
CA LYS A 103 -2.50 -0.02 -13.19
C LYS A 103 -2.42 1.42 -12.69
N ILE A 104 -3.41 1.85 -11.90
CA ILE A 104 -3.41 3.19 -11.30
C ILE A 104 -2.18 3.33 -10.39
N SER A 105 -1.94 2.34 -9.53
CA SER A 105 -0.81 2.32 -8.61
C SER A 105 0.52 2.45 -9.34
N PHE A 106 0.72 1.69 -10.41
CA PHE A 106 1.93 1.74 -11.23
C PHE A 106 2.17 3.15 -11.79
N SER A 107 1.12 3.79 -12.32
CA SER A 107 1.22 5.16 -12.83
C SER A 107 1.61 6.17 -11.75
N THR A 108 1.05 6.02 -10.55
CA THR A 108 1.35 6.89 -9.40
C THR A 108 2.77 6.63 -8.86
N SER A 109 3.18 5.37 -8.78
CA SER A 109 4.53 4.97 -8.37
C SER A 109 5.59 5.58 -9.27
N ALA A 110 5.39 5.55 -10.60
CA ALA A 110 6.32 6.16 -11.54
C ALA A 110 6.57 7.64 -11.26
N VAL A 111 5.52 8.39 -10.91
CA VAL A 111 5.62 9.81 -10.54
C VAL A 111 6.38 9.98 -9.22
N TYR A 112 6.01 9.22 -8.19
CA TYR A 112 6.66 9.31 -6.88
C TYR A 112 8.14 8.91 -6.93
N THR A 113 8.48 7.86 -7.66
CA THR A 113 9.85 7.40 -7.87
C THR A 113 10.70 8.49 -8.53
N ALA A 114 10.17 9.20 -9.52
CA ALA A 114 10.87 10.31 -10.18
C ALA A 114 11.12 11.51 -9.25
N MET A 115 10.37 11.62 -8.15
CA MET A 115 10.50 12.69 -7.16
C MET A 115 11.22 12.24 -5.87
N SER A 116 11.69 11.00 -5.81
CA SER A 116 12.39 10.43 -4.65
C SER A 116 13.91 10.63 -4.77
N TYR A 117 14.56 10.85 -3.62
CA TYR A 117 16.00 11.09 -3.55
C TYR A 117 16.69 10.11 -2.60
N LYS A 118 16.06 9.77 -1.48
CA LYS A 118 16.60 8.79 -0.53
C LYS A 118 16.40 7.38 -1.07
N LYS A 119 17.47 6.58 -1.02
CA LYS A 119 17.48 5.21 -1.54
C LYS A 119 16.36 4.35 -0.96
N GLU A 120 16.20 4.36 0.36
CA GLU A 120 15.14 3.59 1.05
C GLU A 120 13.72 3.99 0.62
N VAL A 121 13.50 5.26 0.28
CA VAL A 121 12.21 5.73 -0.26
C VAL A 121 12.06 5.28 -1.70
N HIS A 122 13.11 5.44 -2.51
CA HIS A 122 13.12 5.00 -3.90
C HIS A 122 12.83 3.50 -4.04
N ASP A 123 13.43 2.68 -3.18
CA ASP A 123 13.28 1.23 -3.20
C ASP A 123 11.83 0.79 -2.90
N VAL A 124 11.10 1.51 -2.02
CA VAL A 124 9.68 1.26 -1.72
C VAL A 124 8.75 1.70 -2.85
N LEU A 125 9.14 2.73 -3.62
CA LEU A 125 8.31 3.31 -4.68
C LEU A 125 8.46 2.61 -6.03
N LYS A 126 9.47 1.75 -6.18
CA LYS A 126 9.79 1.06 -7.43
C LYS A 126 8.90 -0.15 -7.69
#